data_AF-A0A2R5ENK7-F1
#
_entry.id   AF-A0A2R5ENK7-F1
#
_cell.length_a   1.000
_cell.length_b   1.000
_cell.length_c   1.000
_cell.angle_alpha   90.00
_cell.angle_beta   90.00
_cell.angle_gamma   90.00
#
_symmetry.space_group_name_H-M   'P 1'
#
loop_
_entity.id
_entity.type
_entity.pdbx_description
1 polymer ?
#
loop_
_entity_poly.entity_id
_entity_poly.type
_entity_poly.pdbx_seq_one_letter_code
_entity_poly.pdbx_strand_id
1 'polypeptide(L)'
;MTYRSTFEMSGKIVAAARSDKNLPDQDSGSWSDGSESIGTTLWFTGLSGAGKSTIASGVAGQLRERGLRAEWLDGDELRRIFGQSLGFSREDRFQNISRAVYIAGLLNRHGVNVVVSMITPYAEMRDYARSELPRFAEIYVDCPLAVCEARDVKGLYGKARRGEIQAFTGISDPYEAPAQPDLVLRTAENDAEDCVRLVLETFFPLRTGGMPER
;
A
#
# COMPACT_ATOMS: atom_id res chain seq x y z
N MET A 1 -33.39 -21.92 7.22
CA MET A 1 -32.62 -23.15 7.50
C MET A 1 -31.36 -23.04 6.64
N THR A 2 -30.32 -22.39 7.17
CA THR A 2 -29.20 -21.89 6.37
C THR A 2 -27.94 -22.63 6.80
N TYR A 3 -27.35 -23.36 5.86
CA TYR A 3 -26.17 -24.19 6.06
C TYR A 3 -24.92 -23.31 6.10
N ARG A 4 -24.21 -23.28 7.23
CA ARG A 4 -22.85 -22.72 7.33
C ARG A 4 -21.86 -23.85 7.07
N SER A 5 -21.10 -23.76 5.99
CA SER A 5 -19.90 -24.55 5.75
C SER A 5 -18.70 -23.73 6.22
N THR A 6 -18.15 -24.08 7.37
CA THR A 6 -16.84 -23.60 7.85
C THR A 6 -15.74 -24.43 7.20
N PHE A 7 -14.84 -23.78 6.47
CA PHE A 7 -13.56 -24.35 6.07
C PHE A 7 -12.49 -23.79 7.02
N GLU A 8 -11.92 -24.66 7.83
CA GLU A 8 -10.87 -24.35 8.82
C GLU A 8 -9.51 -24.35 8.11
N MET A 9 -8.84 -23.19 8.04
CA MET A 9 -7.40 -23.12 7.77
C MET A 9 -6.68 -22.75 9.07
N SER A 10 -5.65 -23.54 9.40
CA SER A 10 -4.76 -23.40 10.54
C SER A 10 -4.32 -21.95 10.77
N GLY A 11 -4.50 -21.48 12.00
CA GLY A 11 -4.27 -20.09 12.41
C GLY A 11 -2.84 -19.60 12.13
N LYS A 12 -2.77 -18.46 11.43
CA LYS A 12 -1.71 -17.43 11.49
C LYS A 12 -2.00 -16.16 10.68
N ILE A 13 -3.10 -16.12 9.93
CA ILE A 13 -3.51 -14.94 9.14
C ILE A 13 -4.77 -14.35 9.78
N VAL A 14 -4.69 -13.10 10.25
CA VAL A 14 -5.88 -12.35 10.69
C VAL A 14 -6.27 -11.41 9.56
N ALA A 15 -7.19 -11.85 8.71
CA ALA A 15 -7.87 -10.97 7.77
C ALA A 15 -9.09 -10.36 8.46
N ALA A 16 -9.06 -9.05 8.72
CA ALA A 16 -10.27 -8.29 9.04
C ALA A 16 -10.73 -7.59 7.75
N ALA A 17 -11.27 -8.36 6.80
CA ALA A 17 -11.83 -7.82 5.58
C ALA A 17 -13.22 -7.22 5.87
N ARG A 18 -13.42 -5.93 5.60
CA ARG A 18 -14.77 -5.35 5.47
C ARG A 18 -15.29 -5.67 4.08
N SER A 19 -16.20 -6.64 3.99
CA SER A 19 -16.94 -6.97 2.78
C SER A 19 -18.10 -5.98 2.61
N ASP A 20 -17.84 -4.77 2.11
CA ASP A 20 -18.92 -3.87 1.62
C ASP A 20 -18.33 -2.78 0.71
N LYS A 21 -17.68 -3.18 -0.39
CA LYS A 21 -17.45 -2.29 -1.55
C LYS A 21 -17.49 -3.13 -2.83
N ASN A 22 -18.68 -3.26 -3.41
CA ASN A 22 -18.85 -3.82 -4.75
C ASN A 22 -18.09 -2.94 -5.76
N LEU A 23 -17.07 -3.52 -6.39
CA LEU A 23 -16.40 -2.92 -7.55
C LEU A 23 -17.22 -3.24 -8.82
N PRO A 24 -17.40 -2.27 -9.74
CA PRO A 24 -18.30 -2.43 -10.88
C PRO A 24 -17.77 -3.44 -11.90
N ASP A 25 -18.72 -4.07 -12.59
CA ASP A 25 -18.52 -5.11 -13.59
C ASP A 25 -18.12 -4.53 -14.96
N GLN A 26 -17.30 -5.27 -15.73
CA GLN A 26 -16.92 -4.89 -17.10
C GLN A 26 -17.22 -6.06 -18.03
N ASP A 27 -18.09 -5.84 -19.02
CA ASP A 27 -18.34 -6.84 -20.06
C ASP A 27 -18.37 -6.28 -21.49
N SER A 28 -17.85 -7.13 -22.37
CA SER A 28 -17.84 -7.25 -23.84
C SER A 28 -18.11 -6.08 -24.80
N GLY A 29 -17.09 -5.77 -25.62
CA GLY A 29 -17.19 -5.85 -27.08
C GLY A 29 -18.16 -4.90 -27.80
N SER A 30 -17.85 -3.61 -27.82
CA SER A 30 -18.41 -2.59 -28.72
C SER A 30 -17.59 -1.32 -28.51
N TRP A 31 -17.41 -0.48 -29.53
CA TRP A 31 -16.67 0.80 -29.48
C TRP A 31 -16.82 1.46 -28.10
N SER A 32 -15.69 1.56 -27.38
CA SER A 32 -15.61 1.81 -25.94
C SER A 32 -16.58 2.91 -25.51
N ASP A 33 -17.64 2.52 -24.81
CA ASP A 33 -18.38 3.41 -23.94
C ASP A 33 -17.37 4.05 -22.98
N GLY A 34 -17.29 5.36 -23.01
CA GLY A 34 -16.22 6.20 -22.44
C GLY A 34 -16.12 6.20 -20.92
N SER A 35 -16.41 5.09 -20.23
CA SER A 35 -16.02 4.90 -18.84
C SER A 35 -14.66 4.21 -18.77
N GLU A 36 -13.56 4.98 -18.91
CA GLU A 36 -12.25 4.46 -18.46
C GLU A 36 -12.39 4.03 -16.99
N SER A 37 -12.11 2.76 -16.69
CA SER A 37 -12.17 2.27 -15.32
C SER A 37 -11.18 3.06 -14.47
N ILE A 38 -11.64 3.74 -13.42
CA ILE A 38 -10.75 4.46 -12.50
C ILE A 38 -9.82 3.45 -11.82
N GLY A 39 -8.52 3.71 -11.84
CA GLY A 39 -7.50 2.89 -11.18
C GLY A 39 -7.60 2.92 -9.66
N THR A 40 -7.05 1.91 -8.99
CA THR A 40 -7.01 1.83 -7.53
C THR A 40 -5.64 2.26 -7.00
N THR A 41 -5.62 2.97 -5.87
CA THR A 41 -4.39 3.22 -5.10
C THR A 41 -4.29 2.26 -3.92
N LEU A 42 -3.22 1.46 -3.89
CA LEU A 42 -2.81 0.66 -2.74
C LEU A 42 -1.71 1.42 -1.99
N TRP A 43 -2.01 1.89 -0.78
CA TRP A 43 -1.12 2.76 -0.01
C TRP A 43 -0.46 2.02 1.15
N PHE A 44 0.82 1.67 0.98
CA PHE A 44 1.62 0.99 2.00
C PHE A 44 2.23 2.02 2.96
N THR A 45 1.89 1.91 4.24
CA THR A 45 2.45 2.68 5.36
C THR A 45 3.13 1.75 6.38
N GLY A 46 4.12 2.25 7.11
CA GLY A 46 4.91 1.45 8.06
C GLY A 46 6.28 2.06 8.34
N LEU A 47 6.95 1.57 9.37
CA LEU A 47 8.31 2.01 9.76
C LEU A 47 9.33 1.82 8.63
N SER A 48 10.42 2.58 8.67
CA SER A 48 11.58 2.32 7.80
C SER A 48 12.08 0.88 8.01
N GLY A 49 12.49 0.17 6.96
CA GLY A 49 12.91 -1.24 7.09
C GLY A 49 11.79 -2.27 7.30
N ALA A 50 10.52 -1.86 7.38
CA ALA A 50 9.39 -2.78 7.56
C ALA A 50 9.09 -3.69 6.34
N GLY A 51 9.71 -3.45 5.17
CA GLY A 51 9.50 -4.27 3.96
C GLY A 51 8.53 -3.71 2.93
N LYS A 52 8.04 -2.47 3.12
CA LYS A 52 7.10 -1.80 2.20
C LYS A 52 7.52 -1.84 0.72
N SER A 53 8.73 -1.36 0.40
CA SER A 53 9.20 -1.26 -0.98
C SER A 53 9.33 -2.63 -1.65
N THR A 54 9.76 -3.66 -0.91
CA THR A 54 9.83 -5.04 -1.41
C THR A 54 8.45 -5.56 -1.81
N ILE A 55 7.46 -5.41 -0.93
CA ILE A 55 6.09 -5.90 -1.18
C ILE A 55 5.41 -5.06 -2.27
N ALA A 56 5.52 -3.74 -2.20
CA ALA A 56 4.92 -2.82 -3.17
C ALA A 56 5.44 -3.06 -4.60
N SER A 57 6.75 -3.25 -4.75
CA SER A 57 7.36 -3.59 -6.04
C SER A 57 6.85 -4.94 -6.57
N GLY A 58 6.78 -5.96 -5.71
CA GLY A 58 6.24 -7.28 -6.08
C GLY A 58 4.77 -7.24 -6.49
N VAL A 59 3.93 -6.48 -5.78
CA VAL A 59 2.52 -6.27 -6.12
C VAL A 59 2.40 -5.57 -7.47
N ALA A 60 3.13 -4.47 -7.69
CA ALA A 60 3.10 -3.75 -8.96
C ALA A 60 3.59 -4.63 -10.13
N GLY A 61 4.63 -5.44 -9.92
CA GLY A 61 5.12 -6.43 -10.89
C GLY A 61 4.03 -7.43 -11.28
N GLN A 62 3.42 -8.10 -10.30
CA GLN A 62 2.37 -9.09 -10.56
C GLN A 62 1.10 -8.48 -11.17
N LEU A 63 0.73 -7.24 -10.85
CA LEU A 63 -0.38 -6.56 -11.52
C LEU A 63 -0.08 -6.38 -13.02
N ARG A 64 1.15 -5.97 -13.38
CA ARG A 64 1.56 -5.84 -14.78
C ARG A 64 1.60 -7.19 -15.50
N GLU A 65 2.07 -8.24 -14.84
CA GLU A 65 2.05 -9.62 -15.37
C GLU A 65 0.64 -10.12 -15.65
N ARG A 66 -0.35 -9.68 -14.86
CA ARG A 66 -1.79 -9.95 -15.09
C ARG A 66 -2.41 -9.08 -16.19
N GLY A 67 -1.62 -8.28 -16.90
CA GLY A 67 -2.09 -7.37 -17.95
C GLY A 67 -2.78 -6.10 -17.43
N LEU A 68 -2.72 -5.83 -16.12
CA LEU A 68 -3.27 -4.62 -15.54
C LEU A 68 -2.27 -3.46 -15.65
N ARG A 69 -2.77 -2.27 -15.97
CA ARG A 69 -1.97 -1.05 -15.92
C ARG A 69 -1.65 -0.75 -14.46
N ALA A 70 -0.37 -0.78 -14.09
CA ALA A 70 0.07 -0.52 -12.73
C ALA A 70 1.38 0.26 -12.68
N GLU A 71 1.50 1.17 -11.72
CA GLU A 71 2.73 1.90 -11.43
C GLU A 71 3.06 1.90 -9.95
N TRP A 72 4.36 1.87 -9.65
CA TRP A 72 4.87 1.91 -8.27
C TRP A 72 5.49 3.28 -8.00
N LEU A 73 5.01 3.95 -6.95
CA LEU A 73 5.56 5.20 -6.43
C LEU A 73 6.29 4.94 -5.11
N ASP A 74 7.62 4.98 -5.14
CA ASP A 74 8.45 4.81 -3.96
C ASP A 74 8.77 6.15 -3.28
N GLY A 75 8.58 6.22 -1.96
CA GLY A 75 8.79 7.43 -1.18
C GLY A 75 10.22 7.94 -1.19
N ASP A 76 11.21 7.05 -1.31
CA ASP A 76 12.62 7.45 -1.43
C ASP A 76 12.91 8.07 -2.80
N GLU A 77 12.37 7.48 -3.86
CA GLU A 77 12.53 8.00 -5.22
C GLU A 77 11.86 9.37 -5.38
N LEU A 78 10.61 9.50 -4.96
CA LEU A 78 9.91 10.79 -4.97
C LEU A 78 10.68 11.85 -4.20
N ARG A 79 11.28 11.47 -3.06
CA ARG A 79 12.07 12.41 -2.27
C ARG A 79 13.40 12.77 -2.91
N ARG A 80 14.06 11.84 -3.60
CA ARG A 80 15.28 12.13 -4.36
C ARG A 80 15.02 13.12 -5.50
N ILE A 81 13.87 12.99 -6.17
CA ILE A 81 13.52 13.81 -7.34
C ILE A 81 12.95 15.17 -6.91
N PHE A 82 11.98 15.18 -6.00
CA PHE A 82 11.21 16.39 -5.66
C PHE A 82 11.56 16.95 -4.27
N GLY A 83 12.26 16.19 -3.43
CA GLY A 83 12.48 16.50 -2.02
C GLY A 83 13.82 17.18 -1.71
N GLN A 84 14.58 17.64 -2.71
CA GLN A 84 15.90 18.26 -2.49
C GLN A 84 15.85 19.53 -1.63
N SER A 85 14.67 20.17 -1.52
CA SER A 85 14.42 21.31 -0.63
C SER A 85 13.61 20.97 0.63
N LEU A 86 13.16 19.72 0.79
CA LEU A 86 12.29 19.30 1.90
C LEU A 86 13.09 18.60 3.00
N GLY A 87 12.96 19.11 4.23
CA GLY A 87 13.48 18.48 5.43
C GLY A 87 12.67 17.25 5.86
N PHE A 88 12.69 16.96 7.16
CA PHE A 88 11.93 15.88 7.79
C PHE A 88 10.87 16.40 8.77
N SER A 89 10.57 17.71 8.70
CA SER A 89 9.51 18.30 9.52
C SER A 89 8.16 17.66 9.17
N ARG A 90 7.19 17.80 10.07
CA ARG A 90 5.81 17.34 9.81
C ARG A 90 5.23 17.95 8.54
N GLU A 91 5.46 19.25 8.31
CA GLU A 91 5.03 19.96 7.10
C GLU A 91 5.73 19.42 5.84
N ASP A 92 7.05 19.24 5.87
CA ASP A 92 7.80 18.69 4.73
C ASP A 92 7.32 17.29 4.34
N ARG A 93 6.99 16.47 5.35
CA ARG A 93 6.41 15.14 5.14
C ARG A 93 5.04 15.24 4.51
N PHE A 94 4.20 16.15 4.99
CA PHE A 94 2.88 16.40 4.41
C PHE A 94 3.00 16.78 2.94
N GLN A 95 3.87 17.74 2.60
CA GLN A 95 4.12 18.14 1.21
C GLN A 95 4.59 16.98 0.32
N ASN A 96 5.46 16.10 0.84
CA ASN A 96 5.90 14.92 0.10
C ASN A 96 4.74 13.93 -0.15
N ILE A 97 3.82 13.80 0.82
CA ILE A 97 2.63 12.95 0.71
C ILE A 97 1.61 13.56 -0.25
N SER A 98 1.38 14.87 -0.20
CA SER A 98 0.49 15.57 -1.15
C SER A 98 0.94 15.42 -2.60
N ARG A 99 2.24 15.40 -2.86
CA ARG A 99 2.79 15.13 -4.20
C ARG A 99 2.47 13.69 -4.65
N ALA A 100 2.68 12.71 -3.78
CA ALA A 100 2.35 11.32 -4.09
C ALA A 100 0.85 11.14 -4.34
N VAL A 101 -0.01 11.78 -3.52
CA VAL A 101 -1.47 11.79 -3.69
C VAL A 101 -1.86 12.39 -5.04
N TYR A 102 -1.28 13.54 -5.41
CA TYR A 102 -1.57 14.18 -6.71
C TYR A 102 -1.20 13.28 -7.89
N ILE A 103 0.00 12.70 -7.87
CA ILE A 103 0.48 11.79 -8.94
C ILE A 103 -0.40 10.53 -9.00
N ALA A 104 -0.70 9.93 -7.85
CA ALA A 104 -1.54 8.74 -7.77
C ALA A 104 -2.95 9.01 -8.31
N GLY A 105 -3.54 10.14 -7.94
CA GLY A 105 -4.86 10.56 -8.42
C GLY A 105 -4.88 10.84 -9.92
N LEU A 106 -3.82 11.48 -10.47
CA LEU A 106 -3.68 11.68 -11.91
C LEU A 106 -3.63 10.35 -12.66
N LEU A 107 -2.82 9.40 -12.20
CA LEU A 107 -2.69 8.07 -12.80
C LEU A 107 -3.98 7.25 -12.67
N ASN A 108 -4.65 7.29 -11.52
CA ASN A 108 -5.92 6.60 -11.30
C ASN A 108 -7.01 7.09 -12.28
N ARG A 109 -7.08 8.39 -12.59
CA ARG A 109 -8.04 8.92 -13.57
C ARG A 109 -7.83 8.39 -14.99
N HIS A 110 -6.64 7.88 -15.29
CA HIS A 110 -6.30 7.21 -16.56
C HIS A 110 -6.29 5.68 -16.44
N GLY A 111 -6.94 5.12 -15.42
CA GLY A 111 -7.07 3.67 -15.22
C GLY A 111 -5.81 2.94 -14.80
N VAL A 112 -4.79 3.66 -14.33
CA VAL A 112 -3.57 3.05 -13.79
C VAL A 112 -3.76 2.75 -12.30
N ASN A 113 -3.51 1.51 -11.90
CA ASN A 113 -3.44 1.13 -10.48
C ASN A 113 -2.11 1.60 -9.89
N VAL A 114 -2.15 2.32 -8.80
CA VAL A 114 -0.95 2.92 -8.21
C VAL A 114 -0.64 2.22 -6.91
N VAL A 115 0.55 1.66 -6.81
CA VAL A 115 1.08 1.09 -5.57
C VAL A 115 2.00 2.15 -4.97
N VAL A 116 1.69 2.66 -3.79
CA VAL A 116 2.49 3.69 -3.11
C VAL A 116 3.18 3.06 -1.91
N SER A 117 4.50 3.25 -1.76
CA SER A 117 5.24 2.84 -0.55
C SER A 117 5.89 4.02 0.13
N MET A 118 5.29 4.48 1.23
CA MET A 118 5.79 5.63 2.00
C MET A 118 5.71 5.35 3.50
N ILE A 119 6.45 6.09 4.32
CA ILE A 119 6.36 5.91 5.78
C ILE A 119 5.00 6.41 6.30
N THR A 120 4.54 7.58 5.83
CA THR A 120 3.23 8.18 6.19
C THR A 120 2.93 8.13 7.71
N PRO A 121 3.78 8.76 8.55
CA PRO A 121 3.82 8.49 9.99
C PRO A 121 2.66 9.07 10.79
N TYR A 122 1.97 10.09 10.28
CA TYR A 122 0.86 10.75 10.96
C TYR A 122 -0.49 10.30 10.38
N ALA A 123 -1.48 10.08 11.23
CA ALA A 123 -2.83 9.68 10.83
C ALA A 123 -3.45 10.69 9.85
N GLU A 124 -3.30 11.99 10.13
CA GLU A 124 -3.85 13.07 9.28
C GLU A 124 -3.38 12.97 7.81
N MET A 125 -2.16 12.49 7.57
CA MET A 125 -1.60 12.38 6.24
C MET A 125 -2.21 11.22 5.47
N ARG A 126 -2.56 10.14 6.19
CA ARG A 126 -3.23 8.98 5.64
C ARG A 126 -4.70 9.26 5.41
N ASP A 127 -5.33 10.00 6.33
CA ASP A 127 -6.70 10.49 6.18
C ASP A 127 -6.82 11.43 4.97
N TYR A 128 -5.86 12.34 4.79
CA TYR A 128 -5.77 13.18 3.59
C TYR A 128 -5.63 12.34 2.31
N ALA A 129 -4.71 11.36 2.27
CA ALA A 129 -4.59 10.50 1.10
C ALA A 129 -5.89 9.73 0.80
N ARG A 130 -6.58 9.26 1.85
CA ARG A 130 -7.86 8.56 1.75
C ARG A 130 -8.99 9.48 1.25
N SER A 131 -9.02 10.75 1.64
CA SER A 131 -10.06 11.70 1.22
C SER A 131 -9.91 12.13 -0.23
N GLU A 132 -8.67 12.24 -0.72
CA GLU A 132 -8.37 12.71 -2.08
C GLU A 132 -8.44 11.61 -3.15
N LEU A 133 -8.32 10.33 -2.76
CA LEU A 133 -8.24 9.20 -3.67
C LEU A 133 -9.51 8.33 -3.60
N PRO A 134 -10.36 8.30 -4.64
CA PRO A 134 -11.69 7.67 -4.57
C PRO A 134 -11.64 6.15 -4.44
N ARG A 135 -10.63 5.49 -5.03
CA ARG A 135 -10.38 4.04 -4.90
C ARG A 135 -9.09 3.81 -4.12
N PHE A 136 -9.15 3.99 -2.80
CA PHE A 136 -7.99 3.91 -1.92
C PHE A 136 -8.10 2.75 -0.93
N ALA A 137 -6.98 2.04 -0.72
CA ALA A 137 -6.81 1.07 0.34
C ALA A 137 -5.53 1.35 1.14
N GLU A 138 -5.66 1.48 2.46
CA GLU A 138 -4.54 1.63 3.40
C GLU A 138 -4.02 0.25 3.83
N ILE A 139 -2.76 -0.01 3.52
CA ILE A 139 -2.08 -1.27 3.85
C ILE A 139 -1.02 -0.97 4.91
N TYR A 140 -1.25 -1.43 6.14
CA TYR A 140 -0.30 -1.29 7.22
C TYR A 140 0.73 -2.42 7.18
N VAL A 141 1.98 -2.06 6.94
CA VAL A 141 3.13 -2.97 7.05
C VAL A 141 3.64 -2.93 8.49
N ASP A 142 3.06 -3.82 9.29
CA ASP A 142 3.33 -3.96 10.71
C ASP A 142 4.60 -4.79 10.91
N CYS A 143 5.65 -4.12 11.38
CA CYS A 143 6.91 -4.72 11.74
C CYS A 143 7.43 -4.04 13.00
N PRO A 144 7.74 -4.79 14.07
CA PRO A 144 8.27 -4.22 15.30
C PRO A 144 9.53 -3.39 15.05
N LEU A 145 9.64 -2.25 15.75
CA LEU A 145 10.78 -1.34 15.64
C LEU A 145 12.12 -2.04 15.80
N ALA A 146 12.24 -2.94 16.77
CA ALA A 146 13.48 -3.69 17.02
C ALA A 146 13.90 -4.56 15.83
N VAL A 147 12.93 -5.14 15.09
CA VAL A 147 13.21 -5.91 13.87
C VAL A 147 13.63 -4.99 12.72
N CYS A 148 12.92 -3.87 12.55
CA CYS A 148 13.28 -2.84 11.56
C CYS A 148 14.70 -2.29 11.78
N GLU A 149 15.04 -2.02 13.05
CA GLU A 149 16.35 -1.53 13.47
C GLU A 149 17.44 -2.60 13.34
N ALA A 150 17.15 -3.86 13.63
CA ALA A 150 18.11 -4.96 13.40
C ALA A 150 18.39 -5.18 11.91
N ARG A 151 17.39 -4.98 11.04
CA ARG A 151 17.57 -5.06 9.58
C ARG A 151 18.41 -3.92 9.02
N ASP A 152 18.27 -2.71 9.57
CA ASP A 152 18.86 -1.42 9.15
C ASP A 152 19.32 -1.35 7.67
N VAL A 153 18.45 -1.71 6.74
CA VAL A 153 18.79 -1.95 5.32
C VAL A 153 19.46 -0.74 4.67
N LYS A 154 19.19 0.46 5.20
CA LYS A 154 19.69 1.75 4.68
C LYS A 154 20.75 2.40 5.59
N GLY A 155 21.12 1.76 6.70
CA GLY A 155 22.02 2.34 7.71
C GLY A 155 21.45 3.57 8.42
N LEU A 156 20.13 3.80 8.34
CA LEU A 156 19.49 5.02 8.83
C LEU A 156 19.18 4.93 10.33
N TYR A 157 18.89 3.74 10.85
CA TYR A 157 18.70 3.55 12.30
C TYR A 157 20.00 3.81 13.05
N GLY A 158 21.12 3.25 12.58
CA GLY A 158 22.44 3.52 13.17
C GLY A 158 22.79 5.01 13.17
N LYS A 159 22.52 5.73 12.07
CA LYS A 159 22.72 7.19 11.99
C LYS A 159 21.81 7.96 12.96
N ALA A 160 20.54 7.58 13.05
CA ALA A 160 19.59 8.19 13.98
C ALA A 160 20.01 7.99 15.44
N ARG A 161 20.46 6.79 15.83
CA ARG A 161 20.96 6.51 17.18
C ARG A 161 22.21 7.30 17.55
N ARG A 162 23.04 7.68 16.57
CA ARG A 162 24.20 8.57 16.76
C ARG A 162 23.84 10.06 16.72
N GLY A 163 22.56 10.41 16.54
CA GLY A 163 22.10 11.80 16.48
C GLY A 163 22.38 12.52 15.16
N GLU A 164 22.82 11.80 14.11
CA GLU A 164 23.10 12.38 12.79
C GLU A 164 21.81 12.71 12.02
N ILE A 165 20.67 12.11 12.39
CA ILE A 165 19.34 12.37 11.82
C ILE A 165 18.42 12.82 12.94
N GLN A 166 18.04 14.11 12.93
CA GLN A 166 17.32 14.71 14.05
C GLN A 166 15.85 14.25 14.18
N ALA A 167 15.14 14.08 13.06
CA ALA A 167 13.71 13.71 13.05
C ALA A 167 13.51 12.36 12.34
N PHE A 168 13.90 11.27 13.01
CA PHE A 168 13.79 9.93 12.46
C PHE A 168 12.58 9.19 13.05
N THR A 169 11.67 8.76 12.16
CA THR A 169 10.41 8.11 12.51
C THR A 169 10.64 6.81 13.28
N GLY A 170 9.99 6.68 14.45
CA GLY A 170 10.13 5.56 15.38
C GLY A 170 11.27 5.72 16.40
N ILE A 171 12.10 6.77 16.29
CA ILE A 171 13.19 7.05 17.24
C ILE A 171 12.98 8.42 17.90
N SER A 172 13.04 9.50 17.11
CA SER A 172 12.91 10.89 17.58
C SER A 172 11.69 11.61 16.99
N ASP A 173 10.93 10.94 16.13
CA ASP A 173 9.70 11.41 15.50
C ASP A 173 8.67 10.26 15.57
N PRO A 174 7.37 10.50 15.84
CA PRO A 174 6.42 9.43 16.09
C PRO A 174 6.06 8.63 14.83
N TYR A 175 5.54 7.43 15.03
CA TYR A 175 4.79 6.67 14.04
C TYR A 175 3.43 6.30 14.64
N GLU A 176 2.37 6.93 14.16
CA GLU A 176 1.00 6.67 14.59
C GLU A 176 0.45 5.49 13.79
N ALA A 177 0.47 4.28 14.36
CA ALA A 177 -0.01 3.09 13.67
C ALA A 177 -1.47 3.27 13.20
N PRO A 178 -1.84 2.81 11.98
CA PRO A 178 -3.21 2.87 11.49
C PRO A 178 -4.19 2.18 12.44
N ALA A 179 -5.24 2.88 12.84
CA ALA A 179 -6.26 2.32 13.73
C ALA A 179 -7.23 1.36 13.01
N GLN A 180 -7.53 1.63 11.73
CA GLN A 180 -8.44 0.84 10.90
C GLN A 180 -7.89 0.71 9.46
N PRO A 181 -6.71 0.10 9.26
CA PRO A 181 -6.20 -0.15 7.92
C PRO A 181 -7.10 -1.14 7.17
N ASP A 182 -7.12 -1.05 5.85
CA ASP A 182 -7.87 -1.97 4.98
C ASP A 182 -7.19 -3.36 4.93
N LEU A 183 -5.87 -3.43 5.18
CA LEU A 183 -5.12 -4.67 5.34
C LEU A 183 -3.91 -4.47 6.28
N VAL A 184 -3.58 -5.49 7.08
CA VAL A 184 -2.35 -5.53 7.91
C VAL A 184 -1.43 -6.64 7.41
N LEU A 185 -0.16 -6.31 7.20
CA LEU A 185 0.90 -7.24 6.80
C LEU A 185 1.93 -7.36 7.91
N ARG A 186 2.03 -8.53 8.56
CA ARG A 186 3.00 -8.81 9.63
C ARG A 186 4.31 -9.34 9.06
N THR A 187 5.24 -8.46 8.70
CA THR A 187 6.45 -8.84 7.93
C THR A 187 7.61 -9.34 8.78
N ALA A 188 7.43 -9.42 10.10
CA ALA A 188 8.31 -10.19 10.99
C ALA A 188 7.97 -11.69 11.01
N GLU A 189 6.75 -12.04 10.62
CA GLU A 189 6.20 -13.40 10.73
C GLU A 189 5.96 -14.06 9.37
N ASN A 190 5.88 -13.26 8.30
CA ASN A 190 5.57 -13.71 6.95
C ASN A 190 6.66 -13.26 5.99
N ASP A 191 6.90 -14.07 4.96
CA ASP A 191 7.80 -13.68 3.88
C ASP A 191 7.15 -12.64 2.95
N ALA A 192 7.96 -12.07 2.07
CA ALA A 192 7.49 -11.04 1.15
C ALA A 192 6.51 -11.60 0.11
N GLU A 193 6.69 -12.85 -0.32
CA GLU A 193 5.88 -13.48 -1.37
C GLU A 193 4.45 -13.74 -0.89
N ASP A 194 4.30 -14.27 0.33
CA ASP A 194 3.02 -14.47 1.00
C ASP A 194 2.29 -13.14 1.20
N CYS A 195 3.03 -12.09 1.59
CA CYS A 195 2.45 -10.75 1.72
C CYS A 195 1.97 -10.19 0.37
N VAL A 196 2.74 -10.36 -0.70
CA VAL A 196 2.35 -9.95 -2.06
C VAL A 196 1.09 -10.69 -2.50
N ARG A 197 1.06 -12.02 -2.32
CA ARG A 197 -0.11 -12.85 -2.65
C ARG A 197 -1.35 -12.38 -1.89
N LEU A 198 -1.25 -12.16 -0.58
CA LEU A 198 -2.37 -11.71 0.25
C LEU A 198 -2.94 -10.38 -0.21
N VAL A 199 -2.08 -9.40 -0.56
CA VAL A 199 -2.53 -8.11 -1.12
C VAL A 199 -3.30 -8.33 -2.41
N LEU A 200 -2.77 -9.15 -3.32
CA LEU A 200 -3.38 -9.39 -4.62
C LEU A 200 -4.70 -10.15 -4.49
N GLU A 201 -4.79 -11.15 -3.63
CA GLU A 201 -6.05 -11.87 -3.37
C GLU A 201 -7.12 -10.96 -2.75
N THR A 202 -6.71 -10.03 -1.88
CA THR A 202 -7.62 -9.12 -1.19
C THR A 202 -8.20 -8.07 -2.13
N PHE A 203 -7.38 -7.44 -2.97
CA PHE A 203 -7.78 -6.27 -3.74
C PHE A 203 -7.94 -6.52 -5.25
N PHE A 204 -7.34 -7.60 -5.76
CA PHE A 204 -7.34 -7.99 -7.17
C PHE A 204 -7.55 -9.50 -7.34
N PRO A 205 -8.63 -10.07 -6.77
CA PRO A 205 -8.89 -11.50 -6.85
C PRO A 205 -8.99 -11.93 -8.32
N LEU A 206 -8.41 -13.08 -8.65
CA LEU A 206 -8.63 -13.69 -9.95
C LEU A 206 -10.11 -14.07 -10.05
N ARG A 207 -10.79 -13.56 -11.07
CA ARG A 207 -12.13 -14.05 -11.41
C ARG A 207 -11.97 -15.50 -11.85
N THR A 208 -12.41 -16.45 -11.04
CA THR A 208 -12.65 -17.82 -11.50
C THR A 208 -13.80 -17.74 -12.51
N GLY A 209 -13.49 -17.71 -13.80
CA GLY A 209 -14.49 -17.62 -14.84
C GLY A 209 -15.47 -18.79 -14.74
N GLY A 210 -16.77 -18.48 -14.62
CA GLY A 210 -17.81 -19.36 -15.08
C GLY A 210 -17.57 -19.59 -16.58
N MET A 211 -17.42 -20.85 -16.97
CA MET A 211 -17.36 -21.22 -18.37
C MET A 211 -18.67 -20.77 -19.03
N PRO A 212 -18.64 -20.03 -20.15
CA PRO A 212 -19.88 -19.67 -20.84
C PRO A 212 -20.57 -20.97 -21.25
N GLU A 213 -21.81 -21.16 -20.79
CA GLU A 213 -22.68 -22.22 -21.30
C GLU A 213 -22.82 -22.01 -22.81
N ARG A 214 -22.47 -23.05 -23.57
CA ARG A 214 -22.61 -23.08 -25.03
C ARG A 214 -24.05 -23.35 -25.42
#